data_AF-A0ABD3BD46-F1
#
_entry.id   AF-A0ABD3BD46-F1
#
_cell.length_a   1.000
_cell.length_b   1.000
_cell.length_c   1.000
_cell.angle_alpha   90.00
_cell.angle_beta   90.00
_cell.angle_gamma   90.00
#
_symmetry.space_group_name_H-M   'P 1'
#
loop_
_entity.id
_entity.type
_entity.pdbx_description
1 polymer ?
#
loop_
_entity_poly.entity_id
_entity_poly.type
_entity_poly.pdbx_seq_one_letter_code
_entity_poly.pdbx_strand_id
1 'polypeptide(L)'
;MSDSLSNRCFTYAKLKFFTRMRRLLSLNAAVRRETPPPEKTVDKDMDMHMQLVSDDWKVALRRSVKLLHFGSWEERDAAAAEIERLAEDDVSRRRTVAALGVVPPLVAMVGSEMAARRGLAVRALTVLANGSST
;
A
#
# COMPACT_ATOMS: atom_id res chain seq x y z
N MET A 1 0.35 -32.60 -18.35
CA MET A 1 0.42 -31.60 -19.43
C MET A 1 -0.82 -30.73 -19.37
N SER A 2 -0.89 -29.80 -18.41
CA SER A 2 -2.09 -28.96 -18.22
C SER A 2 -1.79 -27.57 -17.66
N ASP A 3 -0.63 -26.95 -17.97
CA ASP A 3 -0.18 -25.72 -17.29
C ASP A 3 -0.08 -24.49 -18.21
N SER A 4 -0.84 -24.44 -19.31
CA SER A 4 -0.73 -23.34 -20.29
C SER A 4 -1.91 -22.35 -20.28
N LEU A 5 -3.06 -22.70 -19.67
CA LEU A 5 -4.28 -21.88 -19.79
C LEU A 5 -4.48 -20.87 -18.64
N SER A 6 -4.03 -21.16 -17.41
CA SER A 6 -4.17 -20.22 -16.28
C SER A 6 -3.32 -18.95 -16.39
N ASN A 7 -2.23 -18.99 -17.17
CA ASN A 7 -1.31 -17.86 -17.32
C ASN A 7 -1.83 -16.73 -18.22
N ARG A 8 -2.85 -16.97 -19.06
CA ARG A 8 -3.33 -15.98 -20.03
C ARG A 8 -4.44 -15.07 -19.51
N CYS A 9 -5.23 -15.53 -18.53
CA CYS A 9 -6.30 -14.69 -17.95
C CYS A 9 -5.76 -13.64 -16.97
N PHE A 10 -4.63 -13.91 -16.31
CA PHE A 10 -4.04 -13.01 -15.32
C PHE A 10 -3.39 -11.76 -15.93
N THR A 11 -2.93 -11.84 -17.19
CA THR A 11 -2.33 -10.71 -17.91
C THR A 11 -3.38 -9.73 -18.46
N TYR A 12 -4.56 -10.23 -18.85
CA TYR A 12 -5.64 -9.41 -19.42
C TYR A 12 -6.31 -8.47 -18.39
N ALA A 13 -6.47 -8.92 -17.14
CA ALA A 13 -7.00 -8.09 -16.05
C ALA A 13 -6.04 -6.94 -15.67
N LYS A 14 -4.72 -7.22 -15.63
CA LYS A 14 -3.70 -6.20 -15.37
C LYS A 14 -3.73 -5.10 -16.44
N LEU A 15 -3.87 -5.45 -17.72
CA LEU A 15 -3.88 -4.48 -18.83
C LEU A 15 -5.08 -3.51 -18.78
N LYS A 16 -6.28 -3.98 -18.40
CA LYS A 16 -7.46 -3.12 -18.22
C LYS A 16 -7.37 -2.19 -17.00
N PHE A 17 -6.65 -2.60 -15.96
CA PHE A 17 -6.39 -1.75 -14.80
C PHE A 17 -5.45 -0.59 -15.15
N PHE A 18 -4.36 -0.86 -15.87
CA PHE A 18 -3.41 0.17 -16.29
C PHE A 18 -4.04 1.24 -17.19
N THR A 19 -4.93 0.84 -18.11
CA THR A 19 -5.63 1.80 -18.99
C THR A 19 -6.62 2.68 -18.23
N ARG A 20 -7.34 2.13 -17.24
CA ARG A 20 -8.22 2.93 -16.35
C ARG A 20 -7.43 3.88 -15.46
N MET A 21 -6.35 3.43 -14.84
CA MET A 21 -5.50 4.26 -13.97
C MET A 21 -4.81 5.39 -14.74
N ARG A 22 -4.32 5.13 -15.96
CA ARG A 22 -3.70 6.16 -16.80
C ARG A 22 -4.70 7.25 -17.23
N ARG A 23 -5.99 6.91 -17.39
CA ARG A 23 -7.06 7.86 -17.70
C ARG A 23 -7.38 8.80 -16.54
N LEU A 24 -7.31 8.31 -15.30
CA LEU A 24 -7.56 9.11 -14.09
C LEU A 24 -6.41 10.08 -13.80
N LEU A 25 -5.17 9.68 -14.11
CA LEU A 25 -4.00 10.55 -13.98
C LEU A 25 -4.01 11.70 -15.00
N SER A 26 -4.53 11.50 -16.22
CA SER A 26 -4.63 12.58 -17.22
C SER A 26 -5.71 13.62 -16.93
N LEU A 27 -6.79 13.24 -16.22
CA LEU A 27 -7.88 14.18 -15.87
C LEU A 27 -7.47 15.19 -14.78
N ASN A 28 -6.61 14.78 -13.84
CA ASN A 28 -6.16 15.65 -12.74
C ASN A 28 -5.10 16.68 -13.14
N ALA A 29 -4.51 16.57 -14.33
CA ALA A 29 -3.55 17.54 -14.85
C ALA A 29 -4.21 18.80 -15.43
N ALA A 30 -5.50 18.74 -15.79
CA ALA A 30 -6.24 19.88 -16.34
C ALA A 30 -6.85 20.80 -15.27
N VAL A 31 -7.10 20.29 -14.05
CA VAL A 31 -7.82 21.00 -12.98
C VAL A 31 -6.94 21.99 -12.20
N ARG A 32 -5.61 21.88 -12.27
CA ARG A 32 -4.69 22.70 -11.43
C ARG A 32 -4.30 24.06 -12.02
N ARG A 33 -5.12 24.68 -12.87
CA ARG A 33 -4.76 25.96 -13.51
C ARG A 33 -5.55 27.20 -13.14
N GLU A 34 -6.48 27.16 -12.20
CA GLU A 34 -7.15 28.40 -11.76
C GLU A 34 -7.29 28.46 -10.24
N THR A 35 -6.43 29.27 -9.60
CA THR A 35 -6.80 30.36 -8.66
C THR A 35 -5.53 31.10 -8.17
N PRO A 36 -5.41 32.44 -8.37
CA PRO A 36 -4.45 33.32 -7.68
C PRO A 36 -4.90 33.73 -6.25
N PRO A 37 -4.06 34.43 -5.45
CA PRO A 37 -4.04 34.38 -3.99
C PRO A 37 -4.87 35.49 -3.30
N PRO A 38 -5.14 35.35 -1.99
CA PRO A 38 -5.26 36.51 -1.13
C PRO A 38 -4.22 36.50 0.00
N GLU A 39 -3.39 37.54 0.00
CA GLU A 39 -2.71 38.05 1.19
C GLU A 39 -3.75 38.41 2.26
N LYS A 40 -3.48 38.04 3.52
CA LYS A 40 -3.76 38.83 4.73
C LYS A 40 -3.21 38.15 5.98
N THR A 41 -2.37 38.91 6.65
CA THR A 41 -1.76 38.75 7.97
C THR A 41 -2.79 38.49 9.07
N VAL A 42 -2.59 37.45 9.89
CA VAL A 42 -3.07 37.41 11.28
C VAL A 42 -2.10 36.56 12.10
N ASP A 43 -1.42 37.20 13.04
CA ASP A 43 -0.61 36.58 14.09
C ASP A 43 -1.47 35.65 14.95
N LYS A 44 -1.10 34.37 14.99
CA LYS A 44 -1.45 33.46 16.08
C LYS A 44 -0.27 32.54 16.36
N ASP A 45 0.47 32.92 17.38
CA ASP A 45 1.41 32.07 18.10
C ASP A 45 0.70 30.84 18.69
N MET A 46 1.49 29.77 18.87
CA MET A 46 1.18 28.52 19.59
C MET A 46 0.38 27.45 18.81
N ASP A 47 1.04 26.77 17.86
CA ASP A 47 1.01 25.30 17.87
C ASP A 47 2.24 24.73 17.15
N MET A 48 3.31 24.49 17.91
CA MET A 48 4.54 23.86 17.42
C MET A 48 4.32 22.34 17.40
N HIS A 49 3.44 21.87 16.50
CA HIS A 49 3.17 20.45 16.37
C HIS A 49 4.38 19.77 15.72
N MET A 50 5.16 19.08 16.55
CA MET A 50 6.37 18.31 16.23
C MET A 50 6.07 17.17 15.24
N GLN A 51 5.82 17.50 13.97
CA GLN A 51 5.37 16.53 12.94
C GLN A 51 6.43 16.26 11.87
N LEU A 52 7.71 16.50 12.20
CA LEU A 52 8.82 16.38 11.24
C LEU A 52 9.66 15.10 11.38
N VAL A 53 9.23 14.14 12.22
CA VAL A 53 9.95 12.85 12.42
C VAL A 53 9.10 11.63 12.02
N SER A 54 7.85 11.81 11.54
CA SER A 54 6.86 10.74 11.38
C SER A 54 6.63 10.23 9.93
N ASP A 55 7.34 10.75 8.94
CA ASP A 55 7.09 10.38 7.53
C ASP A 55 8.03 9.31 6.96
N ASP A 56 9.17 9.04 7.61
CA ASP A 56 10.16 8.07 7.11
C ASP A 56 9.56 6.65 6.97
N TRP A 57 8.84 6.20 7.99
CA TRP A 57 8.17 4.89 7.94
C TRP A 57 7.04 4.82 6.91
N LYS A 58 6.37 5.95 6.59
CA LYS A 58 5.33 5.98 5.55
C LYS A 58 5.93 5.84 4.17
N VAL A 59 7.14 6.38 3.95
CA VAL A 59 7.89 6.20 2.71
C VAL A 59 8.28 4.73 2.56
N ALA A 60 8.83 4.12 3.61
CA ALA A 60 9.13 2.69 3.65
C ALA A 60 7.88 1.85 3.37
N LEU A 61 6.76 2.16 4.03
CA LEU A 61 5.49 1.48 3.82
C LEU A 61 5.02 1.58 2.37
N ARG A 62 4.97 2.78 1.79
CA ARG A 62 4.55 2.98 0.39
C ARG A 62 5.42 2.19 -0.59
N ARG A 63 6.73 2.12 -0.33
CA ARG A 63 7.66 1.29 -1.10
C ARG A 63 7.31 -0.19 -0.97
N SER A 64 7.11 -0.68 0.25
CA SER A 64 6.73 -2.08 0.49
C SER A 64 5.39 -2.42 -0.13
N VAL A 65 4.37 -1.57 -0.04
CA VAL A 65 3.08 -1.78 -0.73
C VAL A 65 3.25 -1.87 -2.24
N LYS A 66 4.09 -1.00 -2.83
CA LYS A 66 4.39 -1.06 -4.27
C LYS A 66 5.06 -2.40 -4.64
N LEU A 67 6.04 -2.85 -3.87
CA LEU A 67 6.72 -4.13 -4.10
C LEU A 67 5.78 -5.33 -3.88
N LEU A 68 4.89 -5.25 -2.89
CA LEU A 68 3.90 -6.29 -2.63
C LEU A 68 2.92 -6.48 -3.81
N HIS A 69 2.51 -5.38 -4.46
CA HIS A 69 1.62 -5.44 -5.62
C HIS A 69 2.35 -5.79 -6.91
N PHE A 70 3.54 -5.25 -7.13
CA PHE A 70 4.18 -5.22 -8.45
C PHE A 70 5.56 -5.88 -8.53
N GLY A 71 6.15 -6.24 -7.40
CA GLY A 71 7.47 -6.87 -7.34
C GLY A 71 7.46 -8.34 -7.76
N SER A 72 8.67 -8.89 -7.91
CA SER A 72 8.94 -10.32 -8.03
C SER A 72 8.45 -11.08 -6.80
N TRP A 73 8.44 -12.40 -6.84
CA TRP A 73 8.03 -13.17 -5.68
C TRP A 73 8.93 -12.94 -4.46
N GLU A 74 10.24 -12.81 -4.67
CA GLU A 74 11.24 -12.54 -3.64
C GLU A 74 11.04 -11.13 -3.06
N GLU A 75 10.77 -10.14 -3.92
CA GLU A 75 10.47 -8.77 -3.48
C GLU A 75 9.15 -8.70 -2.72
N ARG A 76 8.14 -9.50 -3.10
CA ARG A 76 6.87 -9.61 -2.39
C ARG A 76 7.04 -10.25 -1.02
N ASP A 77 7.87 -11.29 -0.92
CA ASP A 77 8.19 -11.95 0.35
C ASP A 77 8.87 -10.97 1.30
N ALA A 78 9.87 -10.22 0.81
CA ALA A 78 10.53 -9.16 1.58
C ALA A 78 9.57 -8.03 1.96
N ALA A 79 8.70 -7.60 1.04
CA ALA A 79 7.71 -6.56 1.29
C ALA A 79 6.66 -6.98 2.32
N ALA A 80 6.21 -8.24 2.30
CA ALA A 80 5.26 -8.77 3.28
C ALA A 80 5.88 -8.79 4.69
N ALA A 81 7.14 -9.21 4.81
CA ALA A 81 7.86 -9.18 6.08
C ALA A 81 8.05 -7.75 6.61
N GLU A 82 8.38 -6.80 5.73
CA GLU A 82 8.53 -5.40 6.14
C GLU A 82 7.18 -4.77 6.52
N ILE A 83 6.08 -5.10 5.82
CA ILE A 83 4.73 -4.65 6.17
C ILE A 83 4.31 -5.19 7.53
N GLU A 84 4.61 -6.45 7.83
CA GLU A 84 4.39 -7.04 9.15
C GLU A 84 5.12 -6.24 10.23
N ARG A 85 6.44 -6.05 10.07
CA ARG A 85 7.28 -5.30 11.01
C ARG A 85 6.77 -3.88 11.22
N LEU A 86 6.41 -3.18 10.14
CA LEU A 86 5.88 -1.81 10.21
C LEU A 86 4.51 -1.75 10.90
N ALA A 87 3.73 -2.82 10.87
CA ALA A 87 2.39 -2.90 11.46
C ALA A 87 2.41 -3.38 12.92
N GLU A 88 3.47 -4.05 13.38
CA GLU A 88 3.57 -4.53 14.77
C GLU A 88 3.56 -3.38 15.78
N ASP A 89 4.24 -2.27 15.46
CA ASP A 89 4.50 -1.14 16.36
C ASP A 89 3.24 -0.50 17.00
N ASP A 90 2.20 -0.21 16.22
CA ASP A 90 1.07 0.61 16.70
C ASP A 90 -0.26 0.32 15.94
N VAL A 91 -1.39 0.42 16.65
CA VAL A 91 -2.73 0.18 16.10
C VAL A 91 -3.10 1.17 14.99
N SER A 92 -2.73 2.45 15.12
CA SER A 92 -2.88 3.49 14.09
C SER A 92 -2.07 3.17 12.84
N ARG A 93 -0.87 2.58 13.00
CA ARG A 93 -0.06 2.11 11.87
C ARG A 93 -0.74 0.94 11.16
N ARG A 94 -1.29 -0.03 11.89
CA ARG A 94 -2.07 -1.13 11.29
C ARG A 94 -3.24 -0.64 10.45
N ARG A 95 -3.99 0.35 10.95
CA ARG A 95 -5.08 0.99 10.19
C ARG A 95 -4.56 1.67 8.92
N THR A 96 -3.45 2.41 9.03
CA THR A 96 -2.81 3.07 7.89
C THR A 96 -2.35 2.05 6.84
N VAL A 97 -1.72 0.96 7.27
CA VAL A 97 -1.26 -0.14 6.42
C VAL A 97 -2.44 -0.79 5.70
N ALA A 98 -3.52 -1.14 6.43
CA ALA A 98 -4.73 -1.71 5.86
C ALA A 98 -5.39 -0.77 4.84
N ALA A 99 -5.43 0.55 5.14
CA ALA A 99 -5.97 1.58 4.26
C ALA A 99 -5.21 1.73 2.93
N LEU A 100 -3.92 1.33 2.88
CA LEU A 100 -3.14 1.31 1.64
C LEU A 100 -3.42 0.08 0.76
N GLY A 101 -4.39 -0.76 1.11
CA GLY A 101 -4.83 -1.87 0.26
C GLY A 101 -3.83 -3.03 0.21
N VAL A 102 -3.16 -3.31 1.32
CA VAL A 102 -2.25 -4.47 1.44
C VAL A 102 -2.99 -5.80 1.63
N VAL A 103 -4.27 -5.77 2.05
CA VAL A 103 -5.03 -7.00 2.33
C VAL A 103 -5.24 -7.86 1.08
N PRO A 104 -5.73 -7.34 -0.07
CA PRO A 104 -5.90 -8.15 -1.27
C PRO A 104 -4.61 -8.87 -1.76
N PRO A 105 -3.44 -8.23 -1.87
CA PRO A 105 -2.23 -8.94 -2.32
C PRO A 105 -1.70 -9.92 -1.27
N LEU A 106 -1.83 -9.65 0.04
CA LEU A 106 -1.50 -10.64 1.07
C LEU A 106 -2.39 -11.87 0.97
N VAL A 107 -3.71 -11.69 0.79
CA VAL A 107 -4.65 -12.81 0.57
C VAL A 107 -4.27 -13.62 -0.68
N ALA A 108 -3.83 -12.97 -1.76
CA ALA A 108 -3.33 -13.68 -2.93
C ALA A 108 -2.05 -14.50 -2.64
N MET A 109 -1.16 -14.01 -1.78
CA MET A 109 0.04 -14.75 -1.36
C MET A 109 -0.28 -15.97 -0.49
N VAL A 110 -1.37 -15.95 0.29
CA VAL A 110 -1.85 -17.12 1.05
C VAL A 110 -2.19 -18.30 0.11
N GLY A 111 -2.59 -18.01 -1.13
CA GLY A 111 -2.83 -19.02 -2.16
C GLY A 111 -1.58 -19.57 -2.85
N SER A 112 -0.38 -19.10 -2.52
CA SER A 112 0.88 -19.56 -3.15
C SER A 112 1.18 -21.02 -2.83
N GLU A 113 1.82 -21.78 -3.72
CA GLU A 113 2.19 -23.18 -3.45
C GLU A 113 3.27 -23.35 -2.37
N MET A 114 4.07 -22.31 -2.14
CA MET A 114 5.19 -22.32 -1.21
C MET A 114 4.76 -22.02 0.22
N ALA A 115 4.99 -22.96 1.14
CA ALA A 115 4.60 -22.85 2.55
C ALA A 115 5.19 -21.61 3.24
N ALA A 116 6.45 -21.27 2.95
CA ALA A 116 7.10 -20.08 3.49
C ALA A 116 6.36 -18.78 3.14
N ARG A 117 5.92 -18.65 1.88
CA ARG A 117 5.18 -17.46 1.40
C ARG A 117 3.81 -17.34 2.03
N ARG A 118 3.11 -18.47 2.15
CA ARG A 118 1.83 -18.53 2.88
C ARG A 118 2.02 -18.08 4.33
N GLY A 119 3.04 -18.59 5.00
CA GLY A 119 3.36 -18.25 6.38
C GLY A 119 3.58 -16.75 6.57
N LEU A 120 4.38 -16.11 5.72
CA LEU A 120 4.59 -14.65 5.75
C LEU A 120 3.28 -13.88 5.57
N ALA A 121 2.48 -14.26 4.58
CA ALA A 121 1.21 -13.59 4.32
C ALA A 121 0.21 -13.73 5.48
N VAL A 122 0.09 -14.93 6.06
CA VAL A 122 -0.79 -15.18 7.20
C VAL A 122 -0.32 -14.40 8.42
N ARG A 123 0.98 -14.37 8.72
CA ARG A 123 1.52 -13.57 9.83
C ARG A 123 1.20 -12.09 9.68
N ALA A 124 1.46 -11.51 8.51
CA ALA A 124 1.13 -10.13 8.22
C ALA A 124 -0.37 -9.84 8.40
N LEU A 125 -1.25 -10.72 7.91
CA LEU A 125 -2.70 -10.58 8.08
C LEU A 125 -3.13 -10.67 9.55
N THR A 126 -2.52 -11.57 10.34
CA THR A 126 -2.78 -11.68 11.78
C THR A 126 -2.40 -10.40 12.52
N VAL A 127 -1.23 -9.82 12.21
CA VAL A 127 -0.81 -8.54 12.81
C VAL A 127 -1.82 -7.43 12.50
N LEU A 128 -2.31 -7.36 11.25
CA LEU A 128 -3.32 -6.38 10.86
C LEU A 128 -4.66 -6.61 11.57
N ALA A 129 -5.09 -7.86 11.75
CA ALA A 129 -6.33 -8.21 12.43
C ALA A 129 -6.33 -7.81 13.91
N ASN A 130 -5.18 -7.95 14.59
CA ASN A 130 -5.01 -7.66 16.02
C ASN A 130 -5.20 -6.18 16.41
N GLY A 131 -5.41 -5.26 15.46
CA GLY A 131 -5.69 -3.85 15.72
C GLY A 131 -7.19 -3.50 15.88
N SER A 132 -8.09 -4.48 15.79
CA SER A 132 -9.54 -4.25 15.66
C SER A 132 -10.33 -4.33 16.98
N SER A 133 -9.67 -4.54 18.11
CA SER A 133 -10.32 -4.74 19.42
C SER A 133 -10.54 -3.42 20.17
N THR A 134 -11.32 -2.48 19.62
CA THR A 134 -11.82 -1.32 20.38
C THR A 134 -13.19 -0.89 19.89
#